data_AF-A0A7X3P4J8-F1
#
_entry.id   AF-A0A7X3P4J8-F1
#
_cell.length_a   1.000
_cell.length_b   1.000
_cell.length_c   1.000
_cell.angle_alpha   90.00
_cell.angle_beta   90.00
_cell.angle_gamma   90.00
#
_symmetry.space_group_name_H-M   'P 1'
#
loop_
_entity.id
_entity.type
_entity.pdbx_description
1 polymer ?
#
loop_
_entity_poly.entity_id
_entity_poly.type
_entity_poly.pdbx_seq_one_letter_code
_entity_poly.pdbx_strand_id
1 'polypeptide(L)'
;MGRCLILEAPSPPRAKAGKPQEQTTAGVLSPHRASPSPKPVRGQVFRCSPYPELGLYYGIREGELLHISQVPRGLSCGCVCPACHGLLVAKRGRQREHHFAHGPGDSCQHAIETALHLAAKDVLARRREIVVPVVEVKFPYDKFVNYNFSHKIVLIAPEQHYQLDSVELEHRMSEIISDVLAKVAERSLLIEIRVTHKVDERKLEKI
;
A
#
# COMPACT_ATOMS: atom_id res chain seq x y z
N MET A 1 -14.15 -14.22 2.17
CA MET A 1 -13.60 -15.36 1.42
C MET A 1 -13.59 -15.00 -0.05
N GLY A 2 -12.46 -14.51 -0.58
CA GLY A 2 -12.32 -14.23 -2.02
C GLY A 2 -11.49 -15.34 -2.65
N ARG A 3 -12.06 -16.06 -3.61
CA ARG A 3 -11.32 -17.01 -4.46
C ARG A 3 -10.71 -16.21 -5.61
N CYS A 4 -9.38 -16.22 -5.70
CA CYS A 4 -8.66 -15.74 -6.86
C CYS A 4 -8.53 -16.90 -7.85
N LEU A 5 -9.05 -16.74 -9.08
CA LEU A 5 -8.84 -17.68 -10.17
C LEU A 5 -7.71 -17.14 -11.05
N ILE A 6 -6.55 -17.78 -10.98
CA ILE A 6 -5.40 -17.51 -11.86
C ILE A 6 -5.29 -18.70 -12.81
N LEU A 7 -5.32 -18.45 -14.12
CA LEU A 7 -5.02 -19.44 -15.15
C LEU A 7 -3.58 -19.20 -15.64
N GLU A 8 -2.68 -20.18 -15.45
CA GLU A 8 -1.28 -20.11 -15.90
C GLU A 8 -1.01 -21.05 -17.10
N ALA A 9 -0.13 -20.62 -18.01
CA ALA A 9 0.40 -21.41 -19.14
C ALA A 9 1.90 -21.74 -18.95
N PRO A 10 2.46 -22.80 -19.55
CA PRO A 10 3.79 -23.30 -19.20
C PRO A 10 4.96 -22.44 -19.72
N SER A 11 6.07 -22.44 -18.98
CA SER A 11 7.30 -21.65 -19.24
C SER A 11 8.42 -22.47 -19.95
N PRO A 12 9.23 -21.85 -20.83
CA PRO A 12 10.47 -22.43 -21.37
C PRO A 12 11.75 -21.96 -20.63
N PRO A 13 12.90 -22.66 -20.79
CA PRO A 13 14.04 -22.61 -19.87
C PRO A 13 15.03 -21.47 -20.13
N ARG A 14 15.69 -21.00 -19.07
CA ARG A 14 16.64 -19.86 -19.06
C ARG A 14 18.10 -20.31 -19.07
N ALA A 15 18.92 -19.66 -19.91
CA ALA A 15 20.36 -19.84 -20.03
C ALA A 15 21.17 -19.06 -18.96
N LYS A 16 22.39 -19.54 -18.66
CA LYS A 16 23.31 -19.06 -17.61
C LYS A 16 24.33 -18.05 -18.13
N ALA A 17 24.65 -17.05 -17.30
CA ALA A 17 25.91 -16.27 -17.27
C ALA A 17 25.96 -15.58 -15.89
N GLY A 18 27.05 -15.32 -15.16
CA GLY A 18 28.50 -15.43 -15.32
C GLY A 18 29.09 -14.37 -14.36
N LYS A 19 29.81 -14.77 -13.30
CA LYS A 19 30.46 -13.89 -12.30
C LYS A 19 31.69 -13.18 -12.92
N PRO A 20 32.13 -11.99 -12.45
CA PRO A 20 33.21 -11.91 -11.43
C PRO A 20 33.15 -10.62 -10.54
N GLN A 21 33.46 -10.65 -9.24
CA GLN A 21 34.74 -10.54 -8.48
C GLN A 21 34.91 -9.20 -7.73
N GLU A 22 35.42 -9.37 -6.50
CA GLU A 22 35.76 -8.41 -5.43
C GLU A 22 36.72 -7.28 -5.83
N GLN A 23 36.70 -6.20 -5.05
CA GLN A 23 37.93 -5.62 -4.50
C GLN A 23 37.68 -4.74 -3.26
N THR A 24 38.63 -4.87 -2.34
CA THR A 24 38.71 -4.38 -0.97
C THR A 24 39.44 -3.03 -0.88
N THR A 25 39.07 -2.15 0.06
CA THR A 25 40.04 -1.27 0.74
C THR A 25 39.51 -0.83 2.10
N ALA A 26 40.30 -1.12 3.14
CA ALA A 26 40.11 -0.66 4.51
C ALA A 26 40.56 0.80 4.67
N GLY A 27 39.75 1.62 5.36
CA GLY A 27 40.03 3.01 5.68
C GLY A 27 39.66 3.31 7.13
N VAL A 28 40.66 3.78 7.88
CA VAL A 28 40.70 3.96 9.34
C VAL A 28 39.85 5.17 9.79
N LEU A 29 38.99 4.99 10.80
CA LEU A 29 38.13 6.04 11.39
C LEU A 29 38.63 6.44 12.79
N SER A 30 38.88 7.73 12.97
CA SER A 30 39.29 8.39 14.23
C SER A 30 38.16 8.46 15.27
N PRO A 31 38.48 8.59 16.58
CA PRO A 31 37.49 8.55 17.65
C PRO A 31 36.65 9.84 17.73
N HIS A 32 35.33 9.70 17.58
CA HIS A 32 34.35 10.76 17.86
C HIS A 32 34.13 10.91 19.38
N ARG A 33 34.21 12.16 19.86
CA ARG A 33 33.81 12.59 21.21
C ARG A 33 32.35 12.21 21.49
N ALA A 34 32.12 11.62 22.67
CA ALA A 34 30.80 11.29 23.19
C ALA A 34 29.94 12.55 23.42
N SER A 35 28.75 12.55 22.82
CA SER A 35 27.69 13.54 23.06
C SER A 35 26.92 13.20 24.35
N PRO A 36 26.44 14.18 25.13
CA PRO A 36 25.77 13.95 26.39
C PRO A 36 24.42 13.23 26.21
N SER A 37 24.16 12.29 27.10
CA SER A 37 22.94 11.48 27.20
C SER A 37 21.66 12.33 27.29
N PRO A 38 20.59 12.00 26.56
CA PRO A 38 19.31 12.69 26.66
C PRO A 38 18.65 12.41 28.02
N LYS A 39 18.18 13.47 28.67
CA LYS A 39 17.47 13.42 29.95
C LYS A 39 16.12 12.70 29.79
N PRO A 40 15.64 11.95 30.80
CA PRO A 40 14.39 11.22 30.73
C PRO A 40 13.21 12.19 30.65
N VAL A 41 12.46 12.15 29.54
CA VAL A 41 11.23 12.91 29.37
C VAL A 41 10.11 12.12 30.05
N ARG A 42 9.39 12.76 30.97
CA ARG A 42 8.23 12.17 31.66
C ARG A 42 7.28 11.56 30.64
N GLY A 43 7.05 10.25 30.76
CA GLY A 43 6.21 9.47 29.86
C GLY A 43 4.79 10.02 29.82
N GLN A 44 4.44 10.68 28.72
CA GLN A 44 3.05 10.77 28.31
C GLN A 44 2.67 9.42 27.74
N VAL A 45 1.64 8.80 28.32
CA VAL A 45 1.03 7.59 27.79
C VAL A 45 0.40 7.96 26.45
N PHE A 46 1.13 7.74 25.35
CA PHE A 46 0.58 7.80 24.02
C PHE A 46 -0.38 6.62 23.88
N ARG A 47 -1.68 6.89 23.97
CA ARG A 47 -2.72 5.93 23.58
C ARG A 47 -2.64 5.78 22.07
N CYS A 48 -1.82 4.84 21.61
CA CYS A 48 -1.94 4.34 20.25
C CYS A 48 -3.17 3.44 20.21
N SER A 49 -4.21 3.90 19.53
CA SER A 49 -5.27 3.00 19.06
C SER A 49 -4.60 1.87 18.27
N PRO A 50 -4.96 0.59 18.50
CA PRO A 50 -4.36 -0.54 17.79
C PRO A 50 -4.67 -0.55 16.29
N TYR A 51 -5.57 0.33 15.85
CA TYR A 51 -5.82 0.63 14.44
C TYR A 51 -5.69 2.15 14.27
N PRO A 52 -4.67 2.66 13.55
CA PRO A 52 -4.66 4.07 13.19
C PRO A 52 -5.93 4.33 12.38
N GLU A 53 -6.73 5.31 12.81
CA GLU A 53 -7.76 5.87 11.93
C GLU A 53 -7.06 6.31 10.65
N LEU A 54 -7.44 5.72 9.52
CA LEU A 54 -6.75 5.98 8.25
C LEU A 54 -6.82 7.48 7.95
N GLY A 55 -5.66 8.13 7.91
CA GLY A 55 -5.59 9.55 7.56
C GLY A 55 -5.75 9.78 6.06
N LEU A 56 -6.25 10.96 5.69
CA LEU A 56 -6.13 11.45 4.31
C LEU A 56 -4.69 11.91 4.09
N TYR A 57 -3.86 11.12 3.39
CA TYR A 57 -2.43 11.43 3.22
C TYR A 57 -2.07 12.07 1.89
N TYR A 58 -2.97 12.04 0.91
CA TYR A 58 -2.74 12.59 -0.44
C TYR A 58 -3.76 13.67 -0.76
N GLY A 59 -3.30 14.71 -1.44
CA GLY A 59 -4.11 15.80 -1.98
C GLY A 59 -3.59 16.23 -3.34
N ILE A 60 -4.42 16.91 -4.13
CA ILE A 60 -4.05 17.37 -5.47
C ILE A 60 -3.61 18.83 -5.39
N ARG A 61 -2.50 19.18 -6.04
CA ARG A 61 -2.10 20.57 -6.28
C ARG A 61 -1.62 20.69 -7.71
N GLU A 62 -2.15 21.65 -8.46
CA GLU A 62 -1.76 21.90 -9.86
C GLU A 62 -1.87 20.65 -10.75
N GLY A 63 -2.83 19.76 -10.46
CA GLY A 63 -3.03 18.50 -11.19
C GLY A 63 -2.15 17.34 -10.71
N GLU A 64 -1.20 17.57 -9.80
CA GLU A 64 -0.33 16.52 -9.26
C GLU A 64 -0.84 15.99 -7.92
N LEU A 65 -0.81 14.66 -7.76
CA LEU A 65 -1.12 13.99 -6.51
C LEU A 65 0.10 14.02 -5.58
N LEU A 66 0.01 14.73 -4.47
CA LEU A 66 1.11 14.93 -3.53
C LEU A 66 0.82 14.29 -2.18
N HIS A 67 1.82 13.63 -1.61
CA HIS A 67 1.78 13.13 -0.24
C HIS A 67 1.98 14.30 0.74
N ILE A 68 1.36 14.23 1.93
CA ILE A 68 1.46 15.30 2.93
C ILE A 68 2.89 15.64 3.36
N SER A 69 3.84 14.70 3.25
CA SER A 69 5.25 14.98 3.54
C SER A 69 5.91 15.93 2.54
N GLN A 70 5.35 16.07 1.33
CA GLN A 70 5.89 16.85 0.22
C GLN A 70 5.35 18.29 0.18
N VAL A 71 4.42 18.64 1.08
CA VAL A 71 3.74 19.94 1.08
C VAL A 71 4.06 20.76 2.33
N PRO A 72 4.01 22.11 2.24
CA PRO A 72 4.13 22.95 3.42
C PRO A 72 2.91 22.77 4.35
N ARG A 73 3.06 23.20 5.60
CA ARG A 73 2.03 23.00 6.64
C ARG A 73 0.83 23.94 6.44
N GLY A 74 -0.34 23.48 6.86
CA GLY A 74 -1.56 24.30 6.92
C GLY A 74 -2.16 24.56 5.54
N LEU A 75 -2.89 25.67 5.40
CA LEU A 75 -3.52 26.09 4.14
C LEU A 75 -2.51 26.45 3.05
N SER A 76 -1.28 26.79 3.43
CA SER A 76 -0.20 27.05 2.47
C SER A 76 0.16 25.84 1.60
N CYS A 77 -0.32 24.63 1.96
CA CYS A 77 -0.16 23.45 1.11
C CYS A 77 -0.74 23.65 -0.28
N GLY A 78 -1.83 24.43 -0.40
CA GLY A 78 -2.51 24.67 -1.68
C GLY A 78 -3.18 23.43 -2.26
N CYS A 79 -3.38 22.39 -1.46
CA CYS A 79 -3.96 21.13 -1.92
C CYS A 79 -5.48 21.15 -1.85
N VAL A 80 -6.11 20.43 -2.77
CA VAL A 80 -7.54 20.13 -2.77
C VAL A 80 -7.78 18.63 -2.59
N CYS A 81 -8.97 18.29 -2.08
CA CYS A 81 -9.42 16.92 -1.93
C CYS A 81 -9.61 16.26 -3.29
N PRO A 82 -9.06 15.06 -3.55
CA PRO A 82 -9.27 14.36 -4.82
C PRO A 82 -10.73 13.91 -5.03
N ALA A 83 -11.54 13.83 -3.98
CA ALA A 83 -12.93 13.38 -4.07
C ALA A 83 -13.92 14.55 -4.24
N CYS A 84 -13.84 15.59 -3.40
CA CYS A 84 -14.81 16.70 -3.41
C CYS A 84 -14.23 18.02 -3.92
N HIS A 85 -12.93 18.08 -4.22
CA HIS A 85 -12.21 19.29 -4.62
C HIS A 85 -12.19 20.42 -3.58
N GLY A 86 -12.66 20.17 -2.35
CA GLY A 86 -12.57 21.12 -1.24
C GLY A 86 -11.14 21.38 -0.79
N LEU A 87 -10.88 22.55 -0.22
CA LEU A 87 -9.56 22.95 0.27
C LEU A 87 -9.10 22.05 1.43
N LEU A 88 -7.83 21.64 1.37
CA LEU A 88 -7.19 20.86 2.41
C LEU A 88 -6.25 21.70 3.27
N VAL A 89 -6.14 21.31 4.53
CA VAL A 89 -5.21 21.84 5.53
C VAL A 89 -4.23 20.73 5.88
N ALA A 90 -2.95 20.92 5.57
CA ALA A 90 -1.90 19.96 5.94
C ALA A 90 -1.62 20.02 7.45
N LYS A 91 -2.19 19.10 8.23
CA LYS A 91 -1.97 18.98 9.68
C LYS A 91 -0.71 18.15 9.94
N ARG A 92 0.40 18.84 10.16
CA ARG A 92 1.69 18.26 10.53
C ARG A 92 2.03 18.59 11.99
N GLY A 93 2.49 17.62 12.75
CA GLY A 93 2.78 17.78 14.17
C GLY A 93 3.49 16.56 14.76
N ARG A 94 4.06 16.74 15.96
CA ARG A 94 4.83 15.68 16.65
C ARG A 94 3.98 14.67 17.42
N GLN A 95 2.70 14.97 17.66
CA GLN A 95 1.82 14.16 18.52
C GLN A 95 0.79 13.32 17.75
N ARG A 96 0.48 13.71 16.50
CA ARG A 96 -0.49 13.00 15.65
C ARG A 96 0.16 12.76 14.30
N GLU A 97 -0.20 11.66 13.65
CA GLU A 97 0.24 11.39 12.28
C GLU A 97 -0.10 12.55 11.36
N HIS A 98 0.80 12.81 10.42
CA HIS A 98 0.59 13.84 9.42
C HIS A 98 -0.61 13.45 8.55
N HIS A 99 -1.66 14.26 8.51
CA HIS A 99 -2.79 14.05 7.61
C HIS A 99 -3.32 15.38 7.09
N PHE A 100 -3.99 15.34 5.95
CA PHE A 100 -4.83 16.42 5.49
C PHE A 100 -6.16 16.40 6.24
N ALA A 101 -6.68 17.58 6.53
CA ALA A 101 -8.06 17.76 6.97
C ALA A 101 -8.74 18.74 6.03
N HIS A 102 -10.05 18.58 5.85
CA HIS A 102 -10.85 19.61 5.18
C HIS A 102 -10.90 20.88 6.04
N GLY A 103 -11.18 22.00 5.37
CA GLY A 103 -11.50 23.26 6.04
C GLY A 103 -12.72 23.14 6.98
N PRO A 104 -12.91 24.10 7.91
CA PRO A 104 -14.08 24.10 8.79
C PRO A 104 -15.39 24.06 7.99
N GLY A 105 -16.27 23.10 8.29
CA GLY A 105 -17.58 22.95 7.64
C GLY A 105 -17.61 21.95 6.48
N ASP A 106 -16.44 21.55 5.96
CA ASP A 106 -16.34 20.58 4.88
C ASP A 106 -15.93 19.20 5.41
N SER A 107 -16.61 18.16 4.97
CA SER A 107 -16.17 16.78 5.15
C SER A 107 -16.63 15.94 3.97
N CYS A 108 -15.81 14.97 3.56
CA CYS A 108 -16.12 14.07 2.47
C CYS A 108 -15.83 12.64 2.89
N GLN A 109 -16.84 11.77 2.77
CA GLN A 109 -16.77 10.36 3.16
C GLN A 109 -15.80 9.56 2.27
N HIS A 110 -15.72 9.90 0.98
CA HIS A 110 -14.93 9.17 -0.02
C HIS A 110 -13.49 9.68 -0.17
N ALA A 111 -13.06 10.65 0.64
CA ALA A 111 -11.78 11.32 0.47
C ALA A 111 -10.60 10.34 0.58
N ILE A 112 -10.60 9.47 1.59
CA ILE A 112 -9.53 8.51 1.85
C ILE A 112 -9.47 7.46 0.74
N GLU A 113 -10.62 6.88 0.40
CA GLU A 113 -10.73 5.85 -0.65
C GLU A 113 -10.23 6.36 -1.98
N THR A 114 -10.74 7.52 -2.42
CA THR A 114 -10.32 8.14 -3.69
C THR A 114 -8.82 8.46 -3.69
N ALA A 115 -8.32 9.06 -2.59
CA ALA A 115 -6.90 9.38 -2.47
C ALA A 115 -6.00 8.15 -2.56
N LEU A 116 -6.39 7.04 -1.92
CA LEU A 116 -5.62 5.79 -1.96
C LEU A 116 -5.72 5.07 -3.31
N HIS A 117 -6.88 5.07 -3.97
CA HIS A 117 -7.00 4.57 -5.34
C HIS A 117 -6.05 5.32 -6.29
N LEU A 118 -6.08 6.65 -6.25
CA LEU A 118 -5.21 7.47 -7.10
C LEU A 118 -3.73 7.23 -6.78
N ALA A 119 -3.37 7.14 -5.49
CA ALA A 119 -1.99 6.89 -5.08
C ALA A 119 -1.50 5.50 -5.54
N ALA A 120 -2.33 4.46 -5.42
CA ALA A 120 -1.99 3.12 -5.88
C ALA A 120 -1.85 3.06 -7.41
N LYS A 121 -2.77 3.69 -8.16
CA LYS A 121 -2.69 3.83 -9.62
C LYS A 121 -1.40 4.53 -10.05
N ASP A 122 -1.06 5.65 -9.41
CA ASP A 122 0.17 6.41 -9.67
C ASP A 122 1.43 5.58 -9.39
N VAL A 123 1.48 4.85 -8.28
CA VAL A 123 2.61 3.97 -7.95
C VAL A 123 2.77 2.87 -8.99
N LEU A 124 1.70 2.19 -9.40
CA LEU A 124 1.75 1.13 -10.41
C LEU A 124 2.20 1.68 -11.77
N ALA A 125 1.67 2.84 -12.20
CA ALA A 125 2.02 3.47 -13.46
C ALA A 125 3.51 3.89 -13.50
N ARG A 126 4.04 4.44 -12.40
CA ARG A 126 5.42 4.92 -12.31
C ARG A 126 6.44 3.82 -12.07
N ARG A 127 6.16 2.90 -11.15
CA ARG A 127 7.11 1.83 -10.76
C ARG A 127 7.07 0.65 -11.73
N ARG A 128 5.90 0.33 -12.27
CA ARG A 128 5.68 -0.85 -13.12
C ARG A 128 6.15 -2.14 -12.46
N GLU A 129 6.02 -2.23 -11.14
CA GLU A 129 6.42 -3.39 -10.34
C GLU A 129 5.21 -3.88 -9.56
N ILE A 130 5.05 -5.20 -9.48
CA ILE A 130 4.02 -5.82 -8.64
C ILE A 130 4.53 -7.11 -8.00
N VAL A 131 4.10 -7.35 -6.77
CA VAL A 131 4.26 -8.63 -6.07
C VAL A 131 2.92 -9.33 -6.06
N VAL A 132 2.87 -10.52 -6.67
CA VAL A 132 1.73 -11.42 -6.58
C VAL A 132 1.98 -12.35 -5.38
N PRO A 133 1.13 -12.33 -4.36
CA PRO A 133 1.37 -13.07 -3.12
C PRO A 133 1.27 -14.59 -3.33
N VAL A 134 1.78 -15.34 -2.36
CA VAL A 134 1.61 -16.80 -2.27
C VAL A 134 0.14 -17.19 -2.40
N VAL A 135 -0.14 -18.18 -3.24
CA VAL A 135 -1.45 -18.82 -3.35
C VAL A 135 -1.38 -20.19 -2.68
N GLU A 136 -2.11 -20.37 -1.58
CA GLU A 136 -2.16 -21.62 -0.81
C GLU A 136 -3.59 -22.02 -0.48
N VAL A 137 -3.83 -23.34 -0.38
CA VAL A 137 -5.10 -23.92 0.07
C VAL A 137 -4.90 -24.57 1.42
N LYS A 138 -5.73 -24.19 2.40
CA LYS A 138 -5.76 -24.77 3.74
C LYS A 138 -6.92 -25.75 3.85
N PHE A 139 -6.59 -27.03 4.01
CA PHE A 139 -7.59 -28.07 4.27
C PHE A 139 -7.76 -28.23 5.80
N PRO A 140 -8.97 -28.06 6.34
CA PRO A 140 -9.25 -28.47 7.71
C PRO A 140 -9.16 -30.00 7.78
N TYR A 141 -8.36 -30.54 8.70
CA TYR A 141 -8.35 -31.98 8.97
C TYR A 141 -9.31 -32.28 10.13
N ASP A 142 -10.21 -33.24 9.94
CA ASP A 142 -11.22 -33.67 10.94
C ASP A 142 -10.66 -34.59 12.05
N LYS A 143 -9.33 -34.79 12.15
CA LYS A 143 -8.76 -35.68 13.16
C LYS A 143 -8.10 -34.90 14.29
N PHE A 144 -8.77 -34.92 15.43
CA PHE A 144 -8.24 -34.53 16.73
C PHE A 144 -7.11 -35.49 17.11
N VAL A 145 -5.86 -35.10 16.86
CA VAL A 145 -4.69 -35.84 17.35
C VAL A 145 -3.95 -34.92 18.33
N ASN A 146 -3.87 -35.33 19.59
CA ASN A 146 -3.16 -34.61 20.66
C ASN A 146 -3.57 -33.14 20.86
N TYR A 147 -4.89 -32.85 20.87
CA TYR A 147 -5.46 -31.52 21.13
C TYR A 147 -5.01 -30.38 20.19
N ASN A 148 -4.34 -30.70 19.06
CA ASN A 148 -3.87 -29.70 18.10
C ASN A 148 -4.55 -29.88 16.74
N PHE A 149 -5.21 -28.82 16.27
CA PHE A 149 -5.64 -28.73 14.87
C PHE A 149 -4.41 -28.53 13.99
N SER A 150 -4.06 -29.52 13.18
CA SER A 150 -3.08 -29.34 12.11
C SER A 150 -3.81 -29.11 10.80
N HIS A 151 -3.54 -27.98 10.15
CA HIS A 151 -4.06 -27.70 8.80
C HIS A 151 -3.08 -28.28 7.79
N LYS A 152 -3.56 -29.05 6.82
CA LYS A 152 -2.74 -29.38 5.65
C LYS A 152 -2.76 -28.18 4.72
N ILE A 153 -1.60 -27.59 4.50
CA ILE A 153 -1.41 -26.47 3.58
C ILE A 153 -0.85 -27.04 2.27
N VAL A 154 -1.50 -26.72 1.16
CA VAL A 154 -1.02 -27.05 -0.19
C VAL A 154 -0.69 -25.75 -0.90
N LEU A 155 0.59 -25.57 -1.25
CA LEU A 155 1.06 -24.45 -2.05
C LEU A 155 0.60 -24.63 -3.51
N ILE A 156 -0.18 -23.68 -4.02
CA ILE A 156 -0.55 -23.62 -5.44
C ILE A 156 0.52 -22.86 -6.21
N ALA A 157 0.89 -21.68 -5.72
CA ALA A 157 1.90 -20.83 -6.35
C ALA A 157 2.71 -20.07 -5.29
N PRO A 158 4.04 -19.97 -5.44
CA PRO A 158 4.86 -19.14 -4.57
C PRO A 158 4.58 -17.66 -4.82
N GLU A 159 5.14 -16.79 -3.98
CA GLU A 159 5.20 -15.35 -4.25
C GLU A 159 5.98 -15.09 -5.55
N GLN A 160 5.49 -14.16 -6.36
CA GLN A 160 6.08 -13.84 -7.66
C GLN A 160 6.27 -12.33 -7.76
N HIS A 161 7.44 -11.92 -8.25
CA HIS A 161 7.80 -10.52 -8.47
C HIS A 161 7.83 -10.27 -9.97
N TYR A 162 7.08 -9.26 -10.40
CA TYR A 162 6.90 -8.96 -11.81
C TYR A 162 7.30 -7.52 -12.11
N GLN A 163 8.09 -7.36 -13.18
CA GLN A 163 8.19 -6.10 -13.91
C GLN A 163 7.12 -6.08 -15.00
N LEU A 164 6.35 -5.00 -15.04
CA LEU A 164 5.22 -4.80 -15.94
C LEU A 164 5.71 -4.11 -17.21
N ASP A 165 5.45 -4.74 -18.36
CA ASP A 165 5.84 -4.20 -19.66
C ASP A 165 5.02 -2.95 -20.02
N SER A 166 3.72 -2.99 -19.69
CA SER A 166 2.82 -1.85 -19.84
C SER A 166 1.82 -1.78 -18.69
N VAL A 167 1.34 -0.57 -18.41
CA VAL A 167 0.31 -0.27 -17.41
C VAL A 167 -0.68 0.71 -18.06
N GLU A 168 -1.94 0.32 -18.13
CA GLU A 168 -3.06 1.13 -18.62
C GLU A 168 -4.03 1.35 -17.45
N LEU A 169 -4.29 2.60 -17.10
CA LEU A 169 -5.22 2.97 -16.04
C LEU A 169 -6.64 3.07 -16.59
N GLU A 170 -7.64 2.66 -15.79
CA GLU A 170 -9.06 2.79 -16.11
C GLU A 170 -9.44 2.16 -17.46
N HIS A 171 -8.87 0.98 -17.73
CA HIS A 171 -9.08 0.27 -18.97
C HIS A 171 -10.48 -0.36 -19.00
N ARG A 172 -11.26 -0.05 -20.03
CA ARG A 172 -12.62 -0.57 -20.22
C ARG A 172 -12.58 -1.87 -21.03
N MET A 173 -12.98 -2.98 -20.41
CA MET A 173 -13.21 -4.26 -21.08
C MET A 173 -14.71 -4.55 -21.10
N SER A 174 -15.31 -4.47 -22.29
CA SER A 174 -16.77 -4.61 -22.48
C SER A 174 -17.60 -3.79 -21.48
N GLU A 175 -18.18 -4.44 -20.47
CA GLU A 175 -19.07 -3.86 -19.45
C GLU A 175 -18.35 -3.55 -18.12
N ILE A 176 -17.07 -3.91 -17.97
CA ILE A 176 -16.31 -3.76 -16.72
C ILE A 176 -15.12 -2.83 -16.96
N ILE A 177 -14.94 -1.84 -16.09
CA ILE A 177 -13.76 -0.96 -16.08
C ILE A 177 -12.83 -1.49 -15.01
N SER A 178 -11.66 -1.98 -15.40
CA SER A 178 -10.62 -2.34 -14.45
C SER A 178 -9.84 -1.11 -14.02
N ASP A 179 -9.51 -1.01 -12.73
CA ASP A 179 -8.66 0.08 -12.23
C ASP A 179 -7.31 0.15 -12.98
N VAL A 180 -6.69 -1.01 -13.20
CA VAL A 180 -5.42 -1.13 -13.94
C VAL A 180 -5.41 -2.41 -14.78
N LEU A 181 -5.06 -2.28 -16.06
CA LEU A 181 -4.65 -3.38 -16.93
C LEU A 181 -3.13 -3.32 -17.09
N ALA A 182 -2.44 -4.37 -16.63
CA ALA A 182 -1.00 -4.51 -16.81
C ALA A 182 -0.65 -5.69 -17.72
N LYS A 183 0.48 -5.61 -18.42
CA LYS A 183 1.01 -6.71 -19.24
C LYS A 183 2.35 -7.20 -18.71
N VAL A 184 2.54 -8.52 -18.75
CA VAL A 184 3.81 -9.19 -18.46
C VAL A 184 3.99 -10.29 -19.49
N ALA A 185 4.97 -10.12 -20.38
CA ALA A 185 5.11 -10.92 -21.60
C ALA A 185 3.75 -11.04 -22.33
N GLU A 186 3.32 -12.26 -22.62
CA GLU A 186 2.06 -12.54 -23.32
C GLU A 186 0.83 -12.61 -22.39
N ARG A 187 0.97 -12.24 -21.12
CA ARG A 187 -0.12 -12.30 -20.13
C ARG A 187 -0.60 -10.91 -19.74
N SER A 188 -1.92 -10.82 -19.55
CA SER A 188 -2.57 -9.64 -18.99
C SER A 188 -2.93 -9.88 -17.52
N LEU A 189 -2.67 -8.88 -16.68
CA LEU A 189 -3.08 -8.81 -15.28
C LEU A 189 -4.13 -7.70 -15.14
N LEU A 190 -5.34 -8.07 -14.77
CA LEU A 190 -6.37 -7.13 -14.32
C LEU A 190 -6.20 -6.92 -12.82
N ILE A 191 -5.98 -5.67 -12.41
CA ILE A 191 -5.72 -5.31 -11.03
C ILE A 191 -6.82 -4.36 -10.58
N GLU A 192 -7.57 -4.79 -9.57
CA GLU A 192 -8.53 -3.96 -8.84
C GLU A 192 -7.91 -3.48 -7.54
N ILE A 193 -7.99 -2.18 -7.28
CA ILE A 193 -7.54 -1.62 -6.01
C ILE A 193 -8.71 -1.71 -5.05
N ARG A 194 -8.48 -2.22 -3.84
CA ARG A 194 -9.52 -2.29 -2.80
C ARG A 194 -9.05 -1.57 -1.56
N VAL A 195 -9.77 -0.52 -1.19
CA VAL A 195 -9.55 0.21 0.07
C VAL A 195 -10.56 -0.27 1.10
N THR A 196 -10.11 -1.01 2.11
CA THR A 196 -10.96 -1.41 3.23
C THR A 196 -10.97 -0.32 4.29
N HIS A 197 -11.84 0.68 4.14
CA HIS A 197 -12.20 1.50 5.30
C HIS A 197 -13.26 0.76 6.13
N LYS A 198 -13.22 0.88 7.46
CA LYS A 198 -14.38 0.55 8.28
C LYS A 198 -15.48 1.54 7.90
N VAL A 199 -16.43 1.12 7.08
CA VAL A 199 -17.77 1.72 7.13
C VAL A 199 -18.26 1.53 8.57
N ASP A 200 -18.76 2.59 9.18
CA ASP A 200 -19.29 2.59 10.55
C ASP A 200 -20.11 1.32 10.84
N GLU A 201 -19.99 0.82 12.07
CA GLU A 201 -20.70 -0.34 12.64
C GLU A 201 -22.24 -0.16 12.72
N ARG A 202 -22.88 0.57 11.80
CA ARG A 202 -24.33 0.75 11.73
C ARG A 202 -24.89 0.40 10.34
N LYS A 203 -24.80 -0.89 9.98
CA LYS A 203 -25.84 -1.60 9.19
C LYS A 203 -25.56 -3.09 9.07
N LEU A 204 -25.27 -3.74 10.20
CA LEU A 204 -25.27 -5.20 10.34
C LEU A 204 -26.53 -5.70 11.07
N GLU A 205 -27.62 -4.94 10.99
CA GLU A 205 -28.97 -5.31 11.47
C GLU A 205 -30.00 -5.37 10.32
N LYS A 206 -29.55 -5.35 9.06
CA LYS A 206 -30.44 -5.48 7.90
C LYS A 206 -29.98 -6.52 6.88
N ILE A 207 -29.12 -7.45 7.30
CA ILE A 207 -28.79 -8.66 6.55
C ILE A 207 -28.90 -9.84 7.51
#